data_AF-A0A438I771-F1
#
_entry.id   AF-A0A438I771-F1
#
_cell.length_a   1.000
_cell.length_b   1.000
_cell.length_c   1.000
_cell.angle_alpha   90.00
_cell.angle_beta   90.00
_cell.angle_gamma   90.00
#
_symmetry.space_group_name_H-M   'P 1'
#
loop_
_entity.id
_entity.type
_entity.pdbx_description
1 polymer ?
#
loop_
_entity_poly.entity_id
_entity_poly.type
_entity_poly.pdbx_seq_one_letter_code
_entity_poly.pdbx_strand_id
1 'polypeptide(L)'
;MTTKETYRVEVPKPQGFSGKQDAKELDNLLWHMERYFESIALTDEVTKVRTTTLYLTDTTTLWWRWRFADMEKGICIIETWEDFKREIKSQFYLEDVAYLARKNMRHFKHRA
;
A
#
# COMPACT_ATOMS: atom_id res chain seq x y z
N MET A 1 -17.70 -13.37 43.98
CA MET A 1 -16.75 -12.62 43.14
C MET A 1 -17.17 -12.80 41.70
N THR A 2 -17.59 -11.75 41.02
CA THR A 2 -18.05 -11.80 39.64
C THR A 2 -16.88 -11.44 38.74
N THR A 3 -16.32 -12.45 38.06
CA THR A 3 -15.28 -12.27 37.05
C THR A 3 -15.88 -11.50 35.88
N LYS A 4 -15.45 -10.24 35.70
CA LYS A 4 -15.72 -9.47 34.49
C LYS A 4 -14.98 -10.15 33.34
N GLU A 5 -15.71 -10.77 32.43
CA GLU A 5 -15.16 -11.18 31.15
C GLU A 5 -14.73 -9.93 30.38
N THR A 6 -13.44 -9.82 30.13
CA THR A 6 -12.84 -8.80 29.27
C THR A 6 -13.21 -9.17 27.84
N TYR A 7 -14.27 -8.55 27.32
CA TYR A 7 -14.60 -8.58 25.89
C TYR A 7 -13.44 -7.95 25.12
N ARG A 8 -12.49 -8.76 24.66
CA ARG A 8 -11.51 -8.33 23.67
C ARG A 8 -12.27 -8.17 22.36
N VAL A 9 -12.57 -6.91 22.02
CA VAL A 9 -13.16 -6.55 20.73
C VAL A 9 -12.17 -6.99 19.65
N GLU A 10 -12.51 -8.03 18.90
CA GLU A 10 -11.72 -8.43 17.73
C GLU A 10 -11.80 -7.29 16.71
N VAL A 11 -10.65 -6.71 16.38
CA VAL A 11 -10.58 -5.65 15.37
C VAL A 11 -10.97 -6.27 14.02
N PRO A 12 -12.01 -5.75 13.34
CA PRO A 12 -12.42 -6.27 12.05
C PRO A 12 -11.26 -6.13 11.06
N LYS A 13 -10.88 -7.27 10.47
CA LYS A 13 -9.80 -7.33 9.48
C LYS A 13 -10.20 -6.51 8.24
N PRO A 14 -9.29 -5.68 7.69
CA PRO A 14 -9.55 -4.96 6.46
C PRO A 14 -9.93 -5.90 5.30
N GLN A 15 -10.90 -5.49 4.49
CA GLN A 15 -11.29 -6.23 3.29
C GLN A 15 -10.19 -6.10 2.22
N GLY A 16 -9.88 -7.21 1.53
CA GLY A 16 -8.82 -7.25 0.51
C GLY A 16 -9.14 -6.40 -0.71
N PHE A 17 -8.11 -5.79 -1.31
CA PHE A 17 -8.25 -4.88 -2.46
C PHE A 17 -7.84 -5.55 -3.77
N SER A 18 -8.83 -5.75 -4.66
CA SER A 18 -8.67 -6.43 -5.97
C SER A 18 -8.08 -5.57 -7.09
N GLY A 19 -7.79 -4.29 -6.83
CA GLY A 19 -7.17 -3.44 -7.84
C GLY A 19 -8.04 -3.17 -9.08
N LYS A 20 -9.37 -3.33 -9.00
CA LYS A 20 -10.33 -2.89 -10.04
C LYS A 20 -10.44 -1.36 -10.05
N GLN A 21 -9.33 -0.69 -10.36
CA GLN A 21 -9.24 0.67 -10.90
C GLN A 21 -10.18 1.74 -10.31
N ASP A 22 -10.53 1.65 -9.02
CA ASP A 22 -11.26 2.67 -8.31
C ASP A 22 -10.32 3.31 -7.29
N ALA A 23 -9.93 4.55 -7.56
CA ALA A 23 -9.13 5.36 -6.63
C ALA A 23 -9.80 5.41 -5.25
N LYS A 24 -11.14 5.37 -5.21
CA LYS A 24 -11.93 5.32 -3.98
C LYS A 24 -11.73 4.03 -3.20
N GLU A 25 -11.67 2.88 -3.86
CA GLU A 25 -11.38 1.61 -3.18
C GLU A 25 -9.96 1.59 -2.60
N LEU A 26 -8.98 2.14 -3.33
CA LEU A 26 -7.61 2.29 -2.81
C LEU A 26 -7.57 3.22 -1.60
N ASP A 27 -8.25 4.37 -1.66
CA ASP A 27 -8.34 5.29 -0.52
C ASP A 27 -9.02 4.66 0.68
N ASN A 28 -10.10 3.88 0.46
CA ASN A 28 -10.76 3.13 1.51
C ASN A 28 -9.82 2.11 2.15
N LEU A 29 -9.02 1.36 1.37
CA LEU A 29 -8.02 0.44 1.91
C LEU A 29 -7.02 1.17 2.80
N LEU A 30 -6.43 2.26 2.30
CA LEU A 30 -5.43 3.03 3.04
C LEU A 30 -6.00 3.58 4.34
N TRP A 31 -7.22 4.12 4.29
CA TRP A 31 -7.92 4.62 5.46
C TRP A 31 -8.23 3.51 6.48
N HIS A 32 -8.69 2.34 6.03
CA HIS A 32 -8.94 1.20 6.91
C HIS A 32 -7.65 0.67 7.54
N MET A 33 -6.53 0.65 6.80
CA MET A 33 -5.22 0.26 7.33
C MET A 33 -4.73 1.23 8.40
N GLU A 34 -4.84 2.53 8.17
CA GLU A 34 -4.48 3.54 9.17
C GLU A 34 -5.28 3.35 10.46
N ARG A 35 -6.59 3.15 10.34
CA ARG A 35 -7.45 2.86 11.51
C ARG A 35 -7.09 1.53 12.20
N TYR A 36 -6.77 0.50 11.42
CA TYR A 36 -6.32 -0.78 11.94
C TYR A 36 -5.04 -0.62 12.76
N PHE A 37 -4.03 0.07 12.21
CA PHE A 37 -2.76 0.32 12.89
C PHE A 37 -2.94 1.11 14.18
N GLU A 38 -3.78 2.15 14.17
CA GLU A 38 -4.15 2.89 15.38
C GLU A 38 -4.79 1.98 16.44
N SER A 39 -5.71 1.10 16.02
CA SER A 39 -6.44 0.22 16.95
C SER A 39 -5.55 -0.81 17.64
N ILE A 40 -4.47 -1.25 16.98
CA ILE A 40 -3.49 -2.20 17.54
C ILE A 40 -2.21 -1.51 18.02
N ALA A 41 -2.16 -0.17 18.05
CA ALA A 41 -0.99 0.64 18.37
C ALA A 41 0.28 0.25 17.59
N LEU A 42 0.14 -0.14 16.31
CA LEU A 42 1.27 -0.48 15.45
C LEU A 42 1.97 0.78 14.96
N THR A 43 3.19 1.01 15.44
CA THR A 43 4.02 2.17 15.06
C THR A 43 5.16 1.84 14.12
N ASP A 44 5.58 0.57 14.05
CA ASP A 44 6.69 0.16 13.19
C ASP A 44 6.32 0.26 11.70
N GLU A 45 7.00 1.17 11.01
CA GLU A 45 6.71 1.54 9.62
C GLU A 45 6.89 0.38 8.64
N VAL A 46 7.95 -0.40 8.78
CA VAL A 46 8.22 -1.58 7.95
C VAL A 46 7.14 -2.64 8.16
N THR A 47 6.70 -2.84 9.40
CA THR A 47 5.62 -3.76 9.73
C THR A 47 4.27 -3.28 9.21
N LYS A 48 3.98 -1.97 9.18
CA LYS A 48 2.78 -1.43 8.53
C LYS A 48 2.74 -1.75 7.04
N VAL A 49 3.87 -1.55 6.34
CA VAL A 49 4.00 -1.88 4.92
C VAL A 49 3.79 -3.39 4.72
N ARG A 50 4.54 -4.24 5.44
CA ARG A 50 4.41 -5.69 5.36
C ARG A 50 2.98 -6.15 5.63
N THR A 51 2.34 -5.62 6.67
CA THR A 51 0.96 -5.96 7.04
C THR A 51 -0.01 -5.62 5.92
N THR A 52 0.08 -4.42 5.36
CA THR A 52 -0.81 -3.97 4.26
C THR A 52 -0.67 -4.85 3.03
N THR A 53 0.54 -5.31 2.72
CA THR A 53 0.80 -6.14 1.53
C THR A 53 0.09 -7.49 1.58
N LEU A 54 -0.24 -7.99 2.78
CA LEU A 54 -1.04 -9.20 2.97
C LEU A 54 -2.50 -9.04 2.52
N TYR A 55 -2.98 -7.80 2.38
CA TYR A 55 -4.36 -7.48 1.98
C TYR A 55 -4.46 -7.01 0.52
N LEU A 56 -3.34 -6.95 -0.21
CA LEU A 56 -3.33 -6.69 -1.65
C LEU A 56 -3.74 -7.96 -2.40
N THR A 57 -4.69 -7.84 -3.33
CA THR A 57 -5.11 -8.95 -4.20
C THR A 57 -5.00 -8.59 -5.69
N ASP A 58 -5.03 -9.62 -6.54
CA ASP A 58 -5.07 -9.51 -8.01
C ASP A 58 -3.98 -8.61 -8.61
N THR A 59 -4.37 -7.52 -9.29
CA THR A 59 -3.47 -6.58 -9.96
C THR A 59 -2.51 -5.89 -8.99
N THR A 60 -2.95 -5.65 -7.75
CA THR A 60 -2.11 -4.99 -6.74
C THR A 60 -1.04 -5.92 -6.17
N THR A 61 -1.33 -7.22 -6.07
CA THR A 61 -0.32 -8.23 -5.70
C THR A 61 0.77 -8.34 -6.76
N LEU A 62 0.40 -8.30 -8.05
CA LEU A 62 1.37 -8.36 -9.15
C LEU A 62 2.29 -7.13 -9.13
N TRP A 63 1.72 -5.94 -8.99
CA TRP A 63 2.48 -4.70 -8.82
C TRP A 63 3.44 -4.79 -7.62
N TRP A 64 2.97 -5.26 -6.47
CA TRP A 64 3.82 -5.39 -5.28
C TRP A 64 4.98 -6.37 -5.49
N ARG A 65 4.76 -7.50 -6.19
CA ARG A 65 5.83 -8.44 -6.53
C ARG A 65 6.93 -7.79 -7.36
N TRP A 66 6.58 -6.90 -8.29
CA TRP A 66 7.56 -6.16 -9.08
C TRP A 66 8.35 -5.18 -8.21
N ARG A 67 7.66 -4.42 -7.34
CA ARG A 67 8.31 -3.51 -6.40
C ARG A 67 9.23 -4.22 -5.41
N PHE A 68 8.83 -5.39 -4.93
CA PHE A 68 9.65 -6.21 -4.06
C PHE A 68 10.95 -6.65 -4.74
N ALA A 69 10.88 -7.10 -6.00
CA ALA A 69 12.07 -7.46 -6.78
C ALA A 69 12.99 -6.25 -7.06
N ASP A 70 12.43 -5.05 -7.23
CA ASP A 70 13.20 -3.81 -7.34
C ASP A 70 13.90 -3.46 -6.01
N MET A 71 13.24 -3.69 -4.87
CA MET A 71 13.85 -3.51 -3.54
C MET A 71 14.99 -4.49 -3.29
N GLU A 72 14.85 -5.76 -3.68
CA GLU A 72 15.93 -6.76 -3.59
C GLU A 72 17.17 -6.36 -4.41
N LYS A 73 16.97 -5.60 -5.49
CA LYS A 73 18.04 -5.08 -6.34
C LYS A 73 18.54 -3.69 -5.90
N GLY A 74 17.98 -3.11 -4.84
CA GLY A 74 18.31 -1.76 -4.37
C GLY A 74 17.87 -0.64 -5.33
N ILE A 75 16.93 -0.91 -6.23
CA ILE A 75 16.42 0.06 -7.23
C ILE A 75 15.37 0.98 -6.62
N CYS A 76 14.61 0.49 -5.62
CA CYS A 76 13.56 1.22 -4.94
C CYS A 76 13.65 0.97 -3.42
N ILE A 77 13.23 1.96 -2.63
CA ILE A 77 13.18 1.88 -1.15
C ILE A 77 11.77 2.26 -0.72
N ILE A 78 11.07 1.29 -0.12
CA ILE A 78 9.73 1.46 0.48
C ILE A 78 9.81 0.97 1.92
N GLU A 79 10.33 1.83 2.79
CA GLU A 79 10.56 1.49 4.21
C GLU A 79 9.54 2.18 5.13
N THR A 80 8.84 3.20 4.62
CA THR A 80 7.82 3.93 5.38
C THR A 80 6.41 3.71 4.82
N TRP A 81 5.42 3.89 5.68
CA TRP A 81 4.01 3.90 5.30
C TRP A 81 3.70 4.99 4.27
N GLU A 82 4.33 6.16 4.41
CA GLU A 82 4.20 7.26 3.45
C GLU A 82 4.80 6.93 2.08
N ASP A 83 5.95 6.25 2.04
CA ASP A 83 6.54 5.79 0.79
C ASP A 83 5.63 4.80 0.08
N PHE A 84 5.04 3.86 0.83
CA PHE A 84 4.09 2.89 0.29
C PHE A 84 2.85 3.59 -0.27
N LYS A 85 2.24 4.52 0.49
CA LYS A 85 1.08 5.30 0.05
C LYS A 85 1.36 6.07 -1.24
N ARG A 86 2.51 6.71 -1.33
CA ARG A 86 2.93 7.45 -2.54
C ARG A 86 3.06 6.52 -3.74
N GLU A 87 3.77 5.41 -3.57
CA GLU A 87 4.06 4.49 -4.68
C GLU A 87 2.80 3.78 -5.18
N ILE A 88 1.91 3.32 -4.28
CA ILE A 88 0.66 2.66 -4.68
C ILE A 88 -0.30 3.67 -5.34
N LYS A 89 -0.42 4.90 -4.82
CA LYS A 89 -1.23 5.94 -5.46
C LYS A 89 -0.67 6.29 -6.83
N SER A 90 0.64 6.40 -6.99
CA SER A 90 1.27 6.73 -8.28
C SER A 90 0.94 5.73 -9.39
N GLN A 91 0.66 4.48 -9.02
CA GLN A 91 0.46 3.37 -9.95
C GLN A 91 -1.01 3.17 -10.30
N PHE A 92 -1.90 3.43 -9.35
CA PHE A 92 -3.34 3.21 -9.50
C PHE A 92 -4.15 4.50 -9.68
N TYR A 93 -3.57 5.68 -9.45
CA TYR A 93 -4.16 6.96 -9.85
C TYR A 93 -3.77 7.30 -11.29
N LEU A 94 -4.75 7.35 -12.18
CA LEU A 94 -4.60 7.69 -13.60
C LEU A 94 -3.85 9.02 -13.85
N GLU A 95 -4.02 10.02 -12.97
CA GLU A 95 -3.34 11.32 -13.10
C GLU A 95 -1.82 11.20 -13.01
N ASP A 96 -1.33 10.29 -12.16
CA ASP A 96 0.09 10.10 -11.95
C ASP A 96 0.69 9.17 -13.02
N VAL A 97 -0.08 8.23 -13.57
CA VAL A 97 0.33 7.45 -14.76
C VAL A 97 0.59 8.36 -15.97
N ALA A 98 -0.27 9.36 -16.20
CA ALA A 98 -0.04 10.35 -17.26
C ALA A 98 1.16 11.27 -16.96
N TYR A 99 1.38 11.62 -15.69
CA TYR A 99 2.57 12.37 -15.26
C TYR A 99 3.86 11.57 -15.44
N LEU A 100 3.90 10.30 -14.99
CA LEU A 100 5.01 9.37 -15.13
C LEU A 100 5.29 9.05 -16.60
N ALA A 101 4.27 8.83 -17.43
CA ALA A 101 4.43 8.67 -18.87
C ALA A 101 5.15 9.88 -19.50
N ARG A 102 4.73 11.10 -19.15
CA ARG A 102 5.37 12.34 -19.60
C ARG A 102 6.80 12.50 -19.07
N LYS A 103 7.08 12.11 -17.82
CA LYS A 103 8.41 12.13 -17.22
C LYS A 103 9.35 11.14 -17.93
N ASN A 104 8.92 9.91 -18.13
CA ASN A 104 9.71 8.86 -18.78
C ASN A 104 10.00 9.20 -20.25
N MET A 105 9.04 9.75 -21.00
CA MET A 105 9.28 10.24 -22.37
C MET A 105 10.38 11.31 -22.47
N ARG A 106 10.56 12.14 -21.44
CA ARG A 106 11.62 13.16 -21.41
C ARG A 106 13.01 12.55 -21.20
N HIS A 107 13.12 11.45 -20.44
CA HIS A 107 14.38 10.74 -20.23
C HIS A 107 14.81 9.91 -21.45
N PHE A 108 13.87 9.47 -22.30
CA PHE A 108 14.19 8.74 -23.53
C PHE A 108 14.75 9.60 -24.67
N LYS A 109 14.64 10.94 -24.59
CA LYS A 109 15.18 11.84 -25.64
C LYS A 109 16.71 12.03 -25.62
N HIS A 110 17.41 11.48 -24.64
CA HIS A 110 18.87 11.62 -24.51
C HIS A 110 19.67 10.37 -24.87
N ARG A 111 19.03 9.34 -25.44
CA ARG A 111 19.70 8.15 -25.97
C ARG A 111 19.24 7.89 -27.40
N ALA A 112 19.60 8.80 -28.29
CA ALA A 112 19.63 8.63 -29.74
C ALA A 112 20.99 9.12 -30.24
#